data_AF-A0A9X3S355-F1
#
_entry.id   AF-A0A9X3S355-F1
#
_cell.length_a   1.000
_cell.length_b   1.000
_cell.length_c   1.000
_cell.angle_alpha   90.00
_cell.angle_beta   90.00
_cell.angle_gamma   90.00
#
_symmetry.space_group_name_H-M   'P 1'
#
loop_
_entity.id
_entity.type
_entity.pdbx_description
1 polymer ?
#
loop_
_entity_poly.entity_id
_entity_poly.type
_entity_poly.pdbx_seq_one_letter_code
_entity_poly.pdbx_strand_id
1 'polypeptide(L)'
;MTRPPSGMPPPTSATLDGEVIELMPLAEAVADRYFDEFPEDLERYGEAARPWEIHDTLHTFNWAILDVRGFTNLETNMLWLARVLVARDFPLEHLARNVELCADVVADERLATVLRAAVVSVRGYSPDD
;
A
#
# COMPACT_ATOMS: atom_id res chain seq x y z
N MET A 1 -5.79 19.35 11.52
CA MET A 1 -5.17 19.25 10.18
C MET A 1 -4.19 18.10 10.21
N THR A 2 -4.36 17.14 9.30
CA THR A 2 -3.43 16.01 9.15
C THR A 2 -2.13 16.53 8.54
N ARG A 3 -0.99 16.23 9.19
CA ARG A 3 0.33 16.62 8.69
C ARG A 3 0.71 15.76 7.49
N PRO A 4 1.50 16.25 6.52
CA PRO A 4 1.98 15.45 5.39
C PRO A 4 2.86 14.27 5.85
N PRO A 5 3.13 13.30 4.96
CA PRO A 5 4.03 12.19 5.23
C PRO A 5 5.34 12.60 5.88
N SER A 6 5.73 11.90 6.94
CA SER A 6 7.02 12.09 7.62
C SER A 6 7.67 10.73 7.84
N GLY A 7 8.97 10.62 7.54
CA GLY A 7 9.72 9.36 7.61
C GLY A 7 10.74 9.27 6.47
N MET A 8 11.28 8.07 6.25
CA MET A 8 12.06 7.81 5.04
C MET A 8 11.11 7.79 3.84
N PRO A 9 11.31 8.65 2.83
CA PRO A 9 10.48 8.63 1.64
C PRO A 9 10.63 7.27 0.94
N PRO A 10 9.54 6.65 0.48
CA PRO A 10 9.62 5.46 -0.33
C PRO A 10 10.30 5.79 -1.66
N PRO A 11 10.94 4.81 -2.31
CA PRO A 11 11.49 5.03 -3.64
C PRO A 11 10.35 5.22 -4.66
N THR A 12 10.58 6.06 -5.67
CA THR A 12 9.61 6.28 -6.76
C THR A 12 9.80 5.30 -7.92
N SER A 13 10.88 4.52 -7.90
CA SER A 13 11.17 3.43 -8.83
C SER A 13 11.96 2.34 -8.11
N ALA A 14 11.89 1.10 -8.59
CA ALA A 14 12.62 -0.03 -8.01
C ALA A 14 13.06 -1.01 -9.09
N THR A 15 14.04 -1.85 -8.78
CA THR A 15 14.56 -2.84 -9.73
C THR A 15 14.09 -4.25 -9.37
N LEU A 16 13.57 -4.98 -10.36
CA LEU A 16 13.20 -6.40 -10.29
C LEU A 16 13.85 -7.13 -11.47
N ASP A 17 14.66 -8.16 -11.20
CA ASP A 17 15.37 -8.94 -12.22
C ASP A 17 16.19 -8.13 -13.24
N GLY A 18 16.65 -6.94 -12.83
CA GLY A 18 17.42 -6.03 -13.69
C GLY A 18 16.57 -5.03 -14.48
N GLU A 19 15.25 -5.16 -14.44
CA GLU A 19 14.31 -4.19 -15.01
C GLU A 19 13.96 -3.11 -13.98
N VAL A 20 13.88 -1.85 -14.42
CA VAL A 20 13.41 -0.73 -13.60
C VAL A 20 11.91 -0.60 -13.74
N ILE A 21 11.20 -0.68 -12.62
CA ILE A 21 9.77 -0.46 -12.51
C ILE A 21 9.54 0.93 -11.94
N GLU A 22 8.84 1.78 -12.68
CA GLU A 22 8.39 3.09 -12.21
C GLU A 22 7.20 2.92 -11.25
N LEU A 23 7.39 3.22 -9.97
CA LEU A 23 6.37 3.02 -8.94
C LEU A 23 5.41 4.20 -8.82
N MET A 24 5.87 5.42 -9.10
CA MET A 24 5.03 6.62 -8.98
C MET A 24 3.78 6.56 -9.87
N PRO A 25 3.86 6.24 -11.17
CA PRO A 25 2.65 6.16 -12.00
C PRO A 25 1.66 5.09 -11.53
N LEU A 26 2.17 3.97 -10.98
CA LEU A 26 1.33 2.93 -10.39
C LEU A 26 0.63 3.43 -9.13
N ALA A 27 1.35 4.14 -8.26
CA ALA A 27 0.80 4.69 -7.03
C ALA A 27 -0.25 5.78 -7.30
N GLU A 28 -0.04 6.62 -8.32
CA GLU A 28 -1.03 7.60 -8.76
C GLU A 28 -2.30 6.91 -9.29
N ALA A 29 -2.15 5.85 -10.10
CA ALA A 29 -3.28 5.09 -10.61
C ALA A 29 -4.08 4.37 -9.51
N VAL A 30 -3.41 3.89 -8.46
CA VAL A 30 -4.07 3.33 -7.28
C VAL A 30 -4.80 4.41 -6.51
N ALA A 31 -4.15 5.54 -6.22
CA ALA A 31 -4.75 6.63 -5.46
C ALA A 31 -6.02 7.18 -6.15
N ASP A 32 -5.99 7.33 -7.48
CA ASP A 32 -7.16 7.79 -8.22
C ASP A 32 -8.34 6.80 -8.07
N ARG A 33 -8.10 5.49 -8.23
CA ARG A 33 -9.14 4.45 -8.03
C ARG A 33 -9.60 4.36 -6.57
N TYR A 34 -8.68 4.51 -5.62
CA TYR A 34 -8.96 4.45 -4.19
C TYR A 34 -9.93 5.56 -3.78
N PHE A 35 -9.67 6.81 -4.18
CA PHE A 35 -10.54 7.92 -3.82
C PHE A 35 -11.85 7.98 -4.60
N ASP A 36 -11.93 7.32 -5.76
CA ASP A 36 -13.21 7.04 -6.43
C ASP A 36 -14.08 6.09 -5.58
N GLU A 37 -13.47 5.12 -4.87
CA GLU A 37 -14.17 4.16 -4.01
C GLU A 37 -14.43 4.69 -2.58
N PHE A 38 -13.50 5.48 -2.03
CA PHE A 38 -13.52 5.99 -0.65
C PHE A 38 -13.40 7.52 -0.56
N PRO A 39 -14.35 8.28 -1.15
CA PRO A 39 -14.31 9.74 -1.11
C PRO A 39 -14.35 10.32 0.31
N GLU A 40 -14.89 9.60 1.29
CA GLU A 40 -14.93 10.00 2.70
C GLU A 40 -13.53 10.19 3.32
N ASP A 41 -12.51 9.49 2.81
CA ASP A 41 -11.14 9.68 3.30
C ASP A 41 -10.55 11.03 2.84
N LEU A 42 -11.02 11.57 1.71
CA LEU A 42 -10.71 12.95 1.33
C LEU A 42 -11.33 13.94 2.32
N GLU A 43 -12.56 13.69 2.77
CA GLU A 43 -13.22 14.55 3.76
C GLU A 43 -12.50 14.49 5.12
N ARG A 44 -12.08 13.29 5.53
CA ARG A 44 -11.38 13.05 6.80
C ARG A 44 -10.00 13.69 6.84
N TYR A 45 -9.20 13.51 5.78
CA TYR A 45 -7.78 13.88 5.78
C TYR A 45 -7.46 15.15 4.99
N GLY A 46 -8.40 15.67 4.19
CA GLY A 46 -8.26 16.89 3.42
C GLY A 46 -7.12 16.83 2.41
N GLU A 47 -6.40 17.95 2.25
CA GLU A 47 -5.28 18.07 1.30
C GLU A 47 -4.14 17.06 1.54
N ALA A 48 -4.05 16.49 2.75
CA ALA A 48 -3.04 15.49 3.08
C ALA A 48 -3.43 14.07 2.64
N ALA A 49 -4.70 13.81 2.29
CA ALA A 49 -5.21 12.48 1.95
C ALA A 49 -4.40 11.85 0.80
N ARG A 50 -4.36 12.53 -0.35
CA ARG A 50 -3.69 12.02 -1.55
C ARG A 50 -2.17 11.85 -1.39
N PRO A 51 -1.43 12.80 -0.79
CA PRO A 51 -0.01 12.59 -0.49
C PRO A 51 0.26 11.38 0.40
N TRP A 52 -0.57 11.12 1.40
CA TRP A 52 -0.43 9.93 2.25
C TRP A 52 -0.73 8.64 1.50
N GLU A 53 -1.80 8.62 0.73
CA GLU A 53 -2.19 7.46 -0.06
C GLU A 53 -1.09 7.05 -1.05
N ILE A 54 -0.52 8.02 -1.78
CA ILE A 54 0.61 7.78 -2.69
C ILE A 54 1.84 7.28 -1.91
N HIS A 55 2.14 7.92 -0.78
CA HIS A 55 3.30 7.55 0.04
C HIS A 55 3.21 6.10 0.54
N ASP A 56 2.06 5.71 1.09
CA ASP A 56 1.87 4.37 1.65
C ASP A 56 1.79 3.30 0.55
N THR A 57 1.20 3.66 -0.60
CA THR A 57 1.18 2.80 -1.80
C THR A 57 2.59 2.57 -2.36
N LEU A 58 3.45 3.59 -2.39
CA LEU A 58 4.85 3.44 -2.82
C LEU A 58 5.64 2.52 -1.89
N HIS A 59 5.43 2.58 -0.57
CA HIS A 59 6.01 1.61 0.37
C HIS A 59 5.49 0.20 0.10
N THR A 60 4.19 0.05 -0.16
CA THR A 60 3.56 -1.24 -0.49
C THR A 60 4.20 -1.88 -1.72
N PHE A 61 4.37 -1.14 -2.81
CA PHE A 61 5.07 -1.66 -3.99
C PHE A 61 6.52 -2.01 -3.73
N ASN A 62 7.25 -1.14 -3.02
CA ASN A 62 8.64 -1.39 -2.69
C ASN A 62 8.79 -2.67 -1.83
N TRP A 63 7.93 -2.87 -0.85
CA TRP A 63 7.92 -4.10 -0.05
C TRP A 63 7.56 -5.33 -0.87
N ALA A 64 6.60 -5.25 -1.78
CA ALA A 64 6.27 -6.36 -2.67
C ALA A 64 7.47 -6.75 -3.56
N ILE A 65 8.19 -5.78 -4.12
CA ILE A 65 9.40 -6.03 -4.90
C ILE A 65 10.51 -6.63 -4.04
N LEU A 66 10.71 -6.12 -2.83
CA LEU A 66 11.70 -6.66 -1.91
C LEU A 66 11.34 -8.09 -1.44
N ASP A 67 10.05 -8.39 -1.30
CA ASP A 67 9.54 -9.73 -0.95
C ASP A 67 9.81 -10.73 -2.06
N VAL A 68 9.45 -10.41 -3.31
CA VAL A 68 9.75 -11.25 -4.48
C VAL A 68 11.27 -11.49 -4.64
N ARG A 69 12.08 -10.50 -4.27
CA ARG A 69 13.55 -10.61 -4.28
C ARG A 69 14.14 -11.31 -3.05
N GLY A 70 13.32 -11.70 -2.08
CA GLY A 70 13.75 -12.40 -0.86
C GLY A 70 14.43 -11.55 0.20
N PHE A 71 14.23 -10.22 0.19
CA PHE A 71 14.85 -9.27 1.13
C PHE A 71 13.93 -8.89 2.30
N THR A 72 12.62 -9.09 2.17
CA THR A 72 11.64 -8.83 3.23
C THR A 72 10.49 -9.83 3.14
N ASN A 73 9.51 -9.69 4.03
CA ASN A 73 8.26 -10.42 3.97
C ASN A 73 7.09 -9.43 3.90
N LEU A 74 6.40 -9.38 2.76
CA LEU A 74 5.33 -8.40 2.51
C LEU A 74 4.19 -8.55 3.53
N GLU A 75 3.76 -9.77 3.80
CA GLU A 75 2.72 -10.08 4.78
C GLU A 75 3.05 -9.49 6.16
N THR A 76 4.26 -9.69 6.65
CA THR A 76 4.71 -9.17 7.95
C THR A 76 4.68 -7.64 7.97
N ASN A 77 5.11 -6.99 6.89
CA ASN A 77 5.03 -5.52 6.78
C ASN A 77 3.59 -5.02 6.74
N MET A 78 2.69 -5.72 6.03
CA MET A 78 1.28 -5.38 5.97
C MET A 78 0.55 -5.59 7.31
N LEU A 79 0.86 -6.65 8.05
CA LEU A 79 0.31 -6.86 9.40
C LEU A 79 0.82 -5.81 10.39
N TRP A 80 2.08 -5.41 10.30
CA TRP A 80 2.61 -4.27 11.07
C TRP A 80 1.84 -2.98 10.74
N LEU A 81 1.63 -2.70 9.46
CA LEU A 81 0.91 -1.51 9.01
C LEU A 81 -0.55 -1.55 9.46
N ALA A 82 -1.24 -2.68 9.30
CA ALA A 82 -2.60 -2.90 9.78
C ALA A 82 -2.71 -2.56 11.28
N ARG A 83 -1.80 -3.05 12.12
CA ARG A 83 -1.77 -2.71 13.55
C ARG A 83 -1.63 -1.20 13.80
N VAL A 84 -0.75 -0.52 13.05
CA VAL A 84 -0.55 0.93 13.16
C VAL A 84 -1.80 1.70 12.76
N LEU A 85 -2.49 1.26 11.69
CA LEU A 85 -3.69 1.89 11.16
C LEU A 85 -4.92 1.65 12.06
N VAL A 86 -5.09 0.45 12.62
CA VAL A 86 -6.12 0.20 13.66
C VAL A 86 -5.93 1.13 14.85
N ALA A 87 -4.71 1.29 15.35
CA ALA A 87 -4.41 2.20 16.45
C ALA A 87 -4.72 3.67 16.13
N ARG A 88 -4.90 4.02 14.85
CA ARG A 88 -5.27 5.35 14.35
C ARG A 88 -6.73 5.43 13.90
N ASP A 89 -7.54 4.42 14.23
CA ASP A 89 -8.95 4.35 13.87
C ASP A 89 -9.18 4.42 12.34
N PHE A 90 -8.29 3.78 11.58
CA PHE A 90 -8.41 3.65 10.12
C PHE A 90 -9.04 2.28 9.76
N PRO A 91 -9.99 2.22 8.82
CA PRO A 91 -10.67 0.97 8.47
C PRO A 91 -9.73 -0.01 7.75
N LEU A 92 -9.60 -1.24 8.25
CA LEU A 92 -8.74 -2.24 7.61
C LEU A 92 -9.21 -2.69 6.24
N GLU A 93 -10.51 -2.62 5.97
CA GLU A 93 -11.02 -2.93 4.62
C GLU A 93 -10.50 -1.91 3.59
N HIS A 94 -10.30 -0.65 3.98
CA HIS A 94 -9.73 0.35 3.09
C HIS A 94 -8.27 0.01 2.77
N LEU A 95 -7.49 -0.43 3.78
CA LEU A 95 -6.12 -0.93 3.55
C LEU A 95 -6.14 -2.16 2.64
N ALA A 96 -6.97 -3.16 2.93
CA ALA A 96 -7.06 -4.37 2.12
C ALA A 96 -7.41 -4.02 0.66
N ARG A 97 -8.35 -3.09 0.46
CA ARG A 97 -8.76 -2.65 -0.87
C ARG A 97 -7.66 -1.88 -1.60
N ASN A 98 -6.90 -1.01 -0.93
CA ASN A 98 -5.70 -0.40 -1.51
C ASN A 98 -4.71 -1.47 -2.03
N VAL A 99 -4.46 -2.53 -1.25
CA VAL A 99 -3.52 -3.60 -1.64
C VAL A 99 -4.08 -4.44 -2.81
N GLU A 100 -5.40 -4.64 -2.89
CA GLU A 100 -6.05 -5.22 -4.08
C GLU A 100 -5.84 -4.35 -5.32
N LEU A 101 -6.08 -3.04 -5.21
CA LEU A 101 -5.85 -2.10 -6.31
C LEU A 101 -4.38 -2.10 -6.75
N CYS A 102 -3.43 -2.23 -5.82
CA CYS A 102 -2.02 -2.43 -6.14
C CYS A 102 -1.80 -3.69 -6.99
N ALA A 103 -2.44 -4.81 -6.62
CA ALA A 103 -2.34 -6.05 -7.39
C ALA A 103 -2.95 -5.93 -8.79
N ASP A 104 -3.97 -5.09 -8.96
CA ASP A 104 -4.66 -4.86 -10.24
C ASP A 104 -3.89 -3.98 -11.22
N VAL A 105 -2.96 -3.14 -10.73
CA VAL A 105 -2.18 -2.21 -11.59
C VAL A 105 -0.81 -2.77 -12.01
N VAL A 106 -0.28 -3.76 -11.30
CA VAL A 106 1.02 -4.34 -11.64
C VAL A 106 0.91 -5.34 -12.79
N ALA A 107 1.89 -5.30 -13.70
CA ALA A 107 1.94 -6.24 -14.82
C ALA A 107 2.67 -7.56 -14.48
N ASP A 108 3.57 -7.55 -13.49
CA ASP A 108 4.31 -8.75 -13.07
C ASP A 108 3.43 -9.63 -12.16
N GLU A 109 3.16 -10.86 -12.60
CA GLU A 109 2.26 -11.79 -11.89
C GLU A 109 2.79 -12.21 -10.52
N ARG A 110 4.11 -12.20 -10.29
CA ARG A 110 4.68 -12.51 -8.96
C ARG A 110 4.36 -11.40 -7.99
N LEU A 111 4.47 -10.14 -8.42
CA LEU A 111 4.03 -8.99 -7.63
C LEU A 111 2.53 -9.06 -7.33
N ALA A 112 1.71 -9.32 -8.35
CA ALA A 112 0.27 -9.47 -8.17
C ALA A 112 -0.07 -10.60 -7.17
N THR A 113 0.64 -11.73 -7.25
CA THR A 113 0.45 -12.88 -6.35
C THR A 113 0.75 -12.53 -4.90
N VAL A 114 1.90 -11.91 -4.60
CA VAL A 114 2.26 -11.57 -3.22
C VAL A 114 1.35 -10.49 -2.65
N LEU A 115 0.92 -9.52 -3.46
CA LEU A 115 -0.05 -8.50 -3.06
C LEU A 115 -1.41 -9.12 -2.71
N ARG A 116 -1.94 -10.00 -3.57
CA ARG A 116 -3.20 -10.73 -3.29
C ARG A 116 -3.10 -11.59 -2.03
N ALA A 117 -1.96 -12.22 -1.78
CA ALA A 117 -1.75 -12.96 -0.53
C ALA A 117 -1.80 -12.02 0.68
N ALA A 118 -1.17 -10.85 0.60
CA ALA A 118 -1.17 -9.87 1.67
C ALA A 118 -2.59 -9.31 1.97
N VAL A 119 -3.46 -9.19 0.96
CA VAL A 119 -4.88 -8.84 1.16
C VAL A 119 -5.57 -9.84 2.09
N VAL A 120 -5.33 -11.14 1.86
CA VAL A 120 -5.91 -12.20 2.71
C VAL A 120 -5.45 -12.04 4.16
N SER A 121 -4.16 -11.76 4.38
CA SER A 121 -3.60 -11.54 5.71
C SER A 121 -4.16 -10.29 6.37
N VAL A 122 -4.32 -9.17 5.65
CA VAL A 122 -4.92 -7.93 6.19
C VAL A 122 -6.38 -8.15 6.59
N ARG A 123 -7.18 -8.82 5.75
CA ARG A 123 -8.58 -9.14 6.08
C ARG A 123 -8.73 -10.16 7.21
N GLY A 124 -7.75 -11.04 7.36
CA GLY A 124 -7.68 -12.00 8.46
C GLY A 124 -7.12 -11.43 9.76
N TYR A 125 -6.61 -10.20 9.77
CA TYR A 125 -6.00 -9.62 10.95
C TYR A 125 -7.04 -9.33 12.03
N SER A 126 -6.81 -9.91 13.21
CA SER A 126 -7.50 -9.57 14.45
C SER A 126 -6.52 -8.86 15.39
N PRO A 127 -6.86 -7.70 15.97
CA PRO A 127 -6.00 -7.02 16.93
C PRO A 127 -5.86 -7.75 18.26
N ASP A 128 -6.68 -8.79 18.50
CA ASP A 128 -6.69 -9.61 19.72
C ASP A 128 -5.89 -10.92 19.60
N ASP A 129 -5.34 -11.23 18.41
CA ASP A 129 -4.45 -12.39 18.15
C ASP A 129 -2.97 -12.04 18.37
#